data_AF-A0AAD1CF13-F1
#
_entry.id   AF-A0AAD1CF13-F1
#
_cell.length_a   1.000
_cell.length_b   1.000
_cell.length_c   1.000
_cell.angle_alpha   90.00
_cell.angle_beta   90.00
_cell.angle_gamma   90.00
#
_symmetry.space_group_name_H-M   'P 1'
#
loop_
_entity.id
_entity.type
_entity.pdbx_description
1 polymer ?
#
loop_
_entity_poly.entity_id
_entity_poly.type
_entity_poly.pdbx_seq_one_letter_code
_entity_poly.pdbx_strand_id
1 'polypeptide(L)'
;MTRFYNEIYTVVTTGLSELRESQDAGKTPKNPVSETLYLSNWVTKAIKQQRFDTCFAKVLLSWQQQSRTMGKNAQLTTAFEHIASTYGKLTDAEGNSTNISNDTIHALYQDVLDAGWLVTTEYEVNRKVTHKTDGQASLVVCETVSTSTIGVR
;
A
#
# COMPACT_ATOMS: atom_id res chain seq x y z
N MET A 1 10.96 1.56 -5.81
CA MET A 1 9.74 1.73 -4.97
C MET A 1 8.88 0.47 -4.93
N THR A 2 8.67 -0.22 -6.07
CA THR A 2 7.93 -1.49 -6.19
C THR A 2 8.32 -2.58 -5.18
N ARG A 3 9.62 -2.70 -4.88
CA ARG A 3 10.14 -3.68 -3.90
C ARG A 3 9.52 -3.52 -2.51
N PHE A 4 9.38 -2.29 -2.01
CA PHE A 4 8.79 -2.07 -0.68
C PHE A 4 7.29 -2.38 -0.66
N TYR A 5 6.56 -2.06 -1.74
CA TYR A 5 5.11 -2.28 -1.83
C TYR A 5 4.76 -3.77 -1.93
N ASN A 6 5.52 -4.54 -2.71
CA ASN A 6 5.36 -5.99 -2.75
C ASN A 6 5.69 -6.61 -1.39
N GLU A 7 6.75 -6.12 -0.75
CA GLU A 7 7.17 -6.66 0.55
C GLU A 7 6.13 -6.39 1.64
N ILE A 8 5.62 -5.15 1.74
CA ILE A 8 4.59 -4.83 2.75
C ILE A 8 3.33 -5.66 2.55
N TYR A 9 2.89 -5.85 1.30
CA TYR A 9 1.72 -6.68 0.99
C TYR A 9 1.97 -8.14 1.38
N THR A 10 3.12 -8.70 0.98
CA THR A 10 3.53 -10.07 1.31
C THR A 10 3.59 -10.29 2.82
N VAL A 11 4.17 -9.35 3.57
CA VAL A 11 4.27 -9.43 5.03
C VAL A 11 2.89 -9.50 5.67
N VAL A 12 1.98 -8.59 5.32
CA VAL A 12 0.67 -8.53 5.97
C VAL A 12 -0.22 -9.71 5.57
N THR A 13 -0.20 -10.14 4.31
CA THR A 13 -0.99 -11.29 3.86
C THR A 13 -0.47 -12.59 4.48
N THR A 14 0.85 -12.77 4.57
CA THR A 14 1.44 -13.93 5.25
C THR A 14 1.06 -13.96 6.73
N GLY A 15 1.16 -12.82 7.43
CA GLY A 15 0.79 -12.73 8.85
C GLY A 15 -0.69 -13.01 9.11
N LEU A 16 -1.57 -12.50 8.25
CA LEU A 16 -3.02 -12.77 8.32
C LEU A 16 -3.36 -14.22 7.96
N SER A 17 -2.67 -14.82 6.99
CA SER A 17 -2.85 -16.24 6.63
C SER A 17 -2.46 -17.16 7.78
N GLU A 18 -1.27 -16.97 8.36
CA GLU A 18 -0.80 -17.77 9.50
C GLU A 18 -1.68 -17.59 10.75
N LEU A 19 -2.24 -16.38 10.95
CA LEU A 19 -3.24 -16.14 11.99
C LEU A 19 -4.50 -17.00 11.75
N ARG A 20 -5.04 -17.01 10.52
CA ARG A 20 -6.20 -17.84 10.17
C ARG A 20 -5.91 -19.32 10.36
N GLU A 21 -4.77 -19.80 9.90
CA GLU A 21 -4.34 -21.19 10.11
C GLU A 21 -4.26 -21.56 11.59
N SER A 22 -3.74 -20.65 12.43
CA SER A 22 -3.68 -20.83 13.88
C SER A 22 -5.07 -20.86 14.52
N GLN A 23 -6.01 -20.04 14.01
CA GLN A 23 -7.40 -20.04 14.46
C GLN A 23 -8.14 -21.31 14.06
N ASP A 24 -7.95 -21.77 12.82
CA ASP A 24 -8.58 -22.98 12.30
C ASP A 24 -8.02 -24.24 12.97
N ALA A 25 -6.75 -24.21 13.39
CA ALA A 25 -6.14 -25.23 14.24
C ALA A 25 -6.58 -25.15 15.72
N GLY A 26 -7.44 -24.20 16.10
CA GLY A 26 -7.92 -24.00 17.48
C GLY A 26 -6.86 -23.47 18.46
N LYS A 27 -5.69 -23.03 17.97
CA LYS A 27 -4.58 -22.53 18.79
C LYS A 27 -4.73 -21.06 19.16
N THR A 28 -5.52 -20.31 18.39
CA THR A 28 -5.78 -18.89 18.63
C THR A 28 -7.28 -18.62 18.61
N PRO A 29 -7.88 -18.14 19.71
CA PRO A 29 -9.27 -17.72 19.72
C PRO A 29 -9.54 -16.58 18.73
N LYS A 30 -10.70 -16.60 18.07
CA LYS A 30 -11.19 -15.54 17.17
C LYS A 30 -11.73 -14.34 17.98
N ASN A 31 -10.82 -13.58 18.59
CA ASN A 31 -11.15 -12.32 19.25
C ASN A 31 -10.01 -11.29 19.12
N PRO A 32 -10.32 -9.98 19.18
CA PRO A 32 -9.35 -8.93 18.88
C PRO A 32 -8.08 -8.94 19.75
N VAL A 33 -8.21 -9.35 21.02
CA VAL A 33 -7.09 -9.36 21.96
C VAL A 33 -6.13 -10.51 21.63
N SER A 34 -6.67 -11.70 21.41
CA SER A 34 -5.89 -12.89 21.04
C SER A 34 -5.20 -12.72 19.69
N GLU A 35 -5.90 -12.13 18.71
CA GLU A 35 -5.35 -11.85 17.37
C GLU A 35 -4.20 -10.83 17.43
N THR A 36 -4.39 -9.73 18.17
CA THR A 36 -3.33 -8.72 18.34
C THR A 36 -2.10 -9.30 19.03
N LEU A 37 -2.30 -10.14 20.06
CA LEU A 37 -1.20 -10.81 20.75
C LEU A 37 -0.48 -11.82 19.83
N TYR A 38 -1.23 -12.58 19.04
CA TYR A 38 -0.67 -13.49 18.05
C TYR A 38 0.22 -12.73 17.07
N LEU A 39 -0.30 -11.67 16.44
CA LEU A 39 0.46 -10.90 15.44
C LEU A 39 1.68 -10.19 16.05
N SER A 40 1.60 -9.74 17.30
CA SER A 40 2.76 -9.21 18.03
C SER A 40 3.92 -10.20 18.14
N ASN A 41 3.58 -11.43 18.55
CA ASN A 41 4.54 -12.53 18.67
C ASN A 41 5.05 -12.94 17.29
N TRP A 42 4.16 -12.97 16.30
CA TRP A 42 4.49 -13.27 14.91
C TRP A 42 5.48 -12.26 14.33
N VAL A 43 5.27 -10.95 14.50
CA VAL A 43 6.20 -9.91 14.05
C VAL A 43 7.56 -10.09 14.72
N THR A 44 7.59 -10.36 16.03
CA THR A 44 8.84 -10.63 16.76
C THR A 44 9.58 -11.85 16.20
N LYS A 45 8.86 -12.91 15.85
CA LYS A 45 9.43 -14.11 15.22
C LYS A 45 9.95 -13.80 13.82
N ALA A 46 9.20 -13.06 13.02
CA ALA A 46 9.57 -12.66 11.67
C ALA A 46 10.87 -11.84 11.63
N ILE A 47 11.05 -10.92 12.58
CA ILE A 47 12.29 -10.14 12.74
C ILE A 47 13.47 -11.08 13.06
N LYS A 48 13.32 -11.96 14.06
CA LYS A 48 14.39 -12.88 14.49
C LYS A 48 14.84 -13.83 13.37
N GLN A 49 13.90 -14.25 12.54
CA GLN A 49 14.14 -15.18 11.44
C GLN A 49 14.59 -14.48 10.15
N GLN A 50 14.65 -13.14 10.12
CA GLN A 50 14.94 -12.35 8.91
C GLN A 50 14.11 -12.83 7.70
N ARG A 51 12.82 -13.14 7.92
CA ARG A 51 11.94 -13.77 6.92
C ARG A 51 11.68 -12.90 5.68
N PHE A 52 11.90 -11.61 5.82
CA PHE A 52 11.47 -10.57 4.89
C PHE A 52 12.64 -9.68 4.53
N ASP A 53 12.50 -8.97 3.41
CA ASP A 53 13.53 -8.11 2.86
C ASP A 53 14.00 -7.03 3.85
N THR A 54 15.28 -6.69 3.78
CA THR A 54 15.90 -5.67 4.64
C THR A 54 15.26 -4.30 4.48
N CYS A 55 14.63 -4.01 3.32
CA CYS A 55 13.88 -2.77 3.13
C CYS A 55 12.71 -2.61 4.11
N PHE A 56 12.17 -3.71 4.64
CA PHE A 56 11.01 -3.71 5.53
C PHE A 56 11.38 -3.87 7.02
N ALA A 57 12.66 -4.14 7.34
CA ALA A 57 13.13 -4.38 8.71
C ALA A 57 12.77 -3.24 9.69
N LYS A 58 12.90 -1.97 9.26
CA LYS A 58 12.55 -0.80 10.09
C LYS A 58 11.05 -0.75 10.43
N VAL A 59 10.20 -1.16 9.50
CA VAL A 59 8.73 -1.17 9.71
C VAL A 59 8.35 -2.27 10.69
N LEU A 60 8.92 -3.47 10.55
CA LEU A 60 8.71 -4.56 11.51
C LEU A 60 9.14 -4.16 12.93
N LEU A 61 10.30 -3.50 13.07
CA LEU A 61 10.75 -2.98 14.36
C LEU A 61 9.79 -1.94 14.96
N SER A 62 9.24 -1.06 14.12
CA SER A 62 8.22 -0.10 14.56
C SER A 62 6.95 -0.79 15.05
N TRP A 63 6.46 -1.80 14.33
CA TRP A 63 5.30 -2.59 14.76
C TRP A 63 5.55 -3.39 16.04
N GLN A 64 6.75 -3.95 16.20
CA GLN A 64 7.15 -4.59 17.45
C GLN A 64 7.16 -3.59 18.61
N GLN A 65 7.73 -2.39 18.40
CA GLN A 65 7.76 -1.34 19.41
C GLN A 65 6.35 -0.89 19.80
N GLN A 66 5.48 -0.61 18.82
CA GLN A 66 4.09 -0.23 19.04
C GLN A 66 3.33 -1.30 19.82
N SER A 67 3.56 -2.58 19.52
CA SER A 67 2.92 -3.66 20.26
C SER A 67 3.41 -3.76 21.71
N ARG A 68 4.69 -3.49 21.97
CA ARG A 68 5.23 -3.46 23.34
C ARG A 68 4.70 -2.28 24.15
N THR A 69 4.53 -1.11 23.52
CA THR A 69 4.09 0.10 24.22
C THR A 69 2.58 0.16 24.42
N MET A 70 1.80 -0.31 23.44
CA MET A 70 0.34 -0.19 23.45
C MET A 70 -0.39 -1.52 23.72
N GLY A 71 0.30 -2.66 23.67
CA GLY A 71 -0.28 -3.98 23.92
C GLY A 71 -1.50 -4.23 23.03
N LYS A 72 -2.64 -4.55 23.65
CA LYS A 72 -3.93 -4.74 22.96
C LYS A 72 -4.44 -3.51 22.20
N ASN A 73 -3.97 -2.30 22.54
CA ASN A 73 -4.37 -1.05 21.88
C ASN A 73 -3.55 -0.75 20.63
N ALA A 74 -2.55 -1.58 20.30
CA ALA A 74 -1.73 -1.41 19.10
C ALA A 74 -2.52 -1.66 17.80
N GLN A 75 -3.68 -2.33 17.87
CA GLN A 75 -4.59 -2.58 16.75
C GLN A 75 -3.89 -3.16 15.51
N LEU A 76 -2.90 -4.04 15.75
CA LEU A 76 -2.02 -4.54 14.70
C LEU A 76 -2.79 -5.36 13.65
N THR A 77 -3.80 -6.12 14.07
CA THR A 77 -4.70 -6.85 13.17
C THR A 77 -5.40 -5.90 12.19
N THR A 78 -6.03 -4.84 12.71
CA THR A 78 -6.72 -3.83 11.89
C THR A 78 -5.75 -3.14 10.93
N ALA A 79 -4.53 -2.84 11.38
CA ALA A 79 -3.50 -2.26 10.52
C ALA A 79 -3.12 -3.22 9.37
N PHE A 80 -2.93 -4.50 9.66
CA PHE A 80 -2.60 -5.52 8.66
C PHE A 80 -3.73 -5.68 7.64
N GLU A 81 -4.97 -5.77 8.11
CA GLU A 81 -6.16 -5.88 7.25
C GLU A 81 -6.33 -4.65 6.34
N HIS A 82 -6.15 -3.45 6.90
CA HIS A 82 -6.23 -2.21 6.14
C HIS A 82 -5.16 -2.14 5.06
N ILE A 83 -3.92 -2.49 5.39
CA ILE A 83 -2.80 -2.54 4.43
C ILE A 83 -3.09 -3.59 3.35
N ALA A 84 -3.51 -4.80 3.72
CA ALA A 84 -3.84 -5.86 2.77
C ALA A 84 -4.96 -5.42 1.80
N SER A 85 -6.01 -4.79 2.31
CA SER A 85 -7.12 -4.26 1.51
C SER A 85 -6.68 -3.13 0.57
N THR A 86 -5.78 -2.25 1.03
CA THR A 86 -5.30 -1.12 0.24
C THR A 86 -4.37 -1.58 -0.88
N TYR A 87 -3.37 -2.39 -0.55
CA TYR A 87 -2.35 -2.83 -1.50
C TYR A 87 -2.79 -4.02 -2.36
N GLY A 88 -3.74 -4.83 -1.90
CA GLY A 88 -4.29 -5.93 -2.70
C GLY A 88 -5.00 -5.46 -3.98
N LYS A 89 -5.42 -4.19 -4.05
CA LYS A 89 -5.96 -3.57 -5.28
C LYS A 89 -4.87 -3.23 -6.31
N LEU A 90 -3.62 -3.20 -5.88
CA LEU A 90 -2.44 -2.88 -6.69
C LEU A 90 -1.65 -4.14 -7.03
N THR A 91 -2.18 -5.32 -6.74
CA THR A 91 -1.55 -6.61 -7.06
C THR A 91 -2.49 -7.45 -7.90
N ASP A 92 -1.95 -8.19 -8.87
CA ASP A 92 -2.71 -9.20 -9.61
C ASP A 92 -3.04 -10.42 -8.74
N ALA A 93 -3.76 -11.39 -9.32
CA ALA A 93 -4.14 -12.63 -8.63
C ALA A 93 -2.93 -13.49 -8.22
N GLU A 94 -1.77 -13.28 -8.85
CA GLU A 94 -0.51 -13.95 -8.53
C GLU A 94 0.35 -13.19 -7.51
N GLY A 95 -0.11 -12.02 -7.04
CA GLY A 95 0.56 -11.20 -6.04
C GLY A 95 1.66 -10.29 -6.60
N ASN A 96 1.76 -10.14 -7.92
CA ASN A 96 2.68 -9.19 -8.53
C ASN A 96 2.07 -7.80 -8.53
N SER A 97 2.87 -6.77 -8.21
CA SER A 97 2.45 -5.38 -8.41
C SER A 97 1.92 -5.17 -9.83
N THR A 98 0.70 -4.65 -9.94
CA THR A 98 0.15 -4.15 -11.19
C THR A 98 1.10 -3.10 -11.73
N ASN A 99 1.62 -3.34 -12.93
CA ASN A 99 2.47 -2.38 -13.60
C ASN A 99 1.61 -1.17 -14.00
N ILE A 100 1.80 -0.03 -13.33
CA ILE A 100 1.19 1.23 -13.74
C ILE A 100 2.07 1.78 -14.86
N SER A 101 1.63 1.60 -16.10
CA SER A 101 2.31 2.14 -17.27
C SER A 101 1.85 3.56 -17.58
N ASN A 102 2.58 4.25 -18.45
CA ASN A 102 2.12 5.52 -19.00
C ASN A 102 0.76 5.34 -19.69
N ASP A 103 0.51 4.22 -20.37
CA ASP A 103 -0.78 3.94 -21.00
C ASP A 103 -1.92 3.87 -19.97
N THR A 104 -1.67 3.31 -18.78
CA THR A 104 -2.65 3.30 -17.68
C THR A 104 -2.96 4.72 -17.21
N ILE A 105 -1.94 5.58 -17.14
CA ILE A 105 -2.10 6.99 -16.75
C ILE A 105 -2.85 7.77 -17.84
N HIS A 106 -2.55 7.54 -19.11
CA HIS A 106 -3.27 8.15 -20.23
C HIS A 106 -4.72 7.68 -20.32
N ALA A 107 -4.98 6.40 -20.03
CA ALA A 107 -6.35 5.88 -19.93
C ALA A 107 -7.13 6.60 -18.82
N LEU A 108 -6.52 6.83 -17.65
CA LEU A 108 -7.12 7.63 -16.59
C LEU A 108 -7.46 9.05 -17.06
N TYR A 109 -6.58 9.70 -17.84
CA TYR A 109 -6.87 11.02 -18.40
C TYR A 109 -8.11 11.00 -19.30
N GLN A 110 -8.25 9.95 -20.12
CA GLN A 110 -9.42 9.78 -20.96
C GLN A 110 -10.68 9.54 -20.11
N ASP A 111 -10.61 8.69 -19.09
CA ASP A 111 -11.75 8.40 -18.21
C ASP A 111 -12.28 9.66 -17.51
N VAL A 112 -11.38 10.53 -17.04
CA VAL A 112 -11.80 11.79 -16.40
C VAL A 112 -12.27 12.83 -17.41
N LEU A 113 -11.69 12.89 -18.62
CA LEU A 113 -12.22 13.70 -19.72
C LEU A 113 -13.66 13.30 -20.08
N ASP A 114 -13.90 11.99 -20.19
CA ASP A 114 -15.22 11.42 -20.48
C ASP A 114 -16.21 11.69 -19.33
N ALA A 115 -15.72 11.76 -18.09
CA ALA A 115 -16.49 12.20 -16.92
C ALA A 115 -16.72 13.73 -16.85
N GLY A 116 -16.29 14.47 -17.88
CA GLY A 116 -16.51 15.92 -18.00
C GLY A 116 -15.51 16.77 -17.21
N TRP A 117 -14.34 16.23 -16.86
CA TRP A 117 -13.28 17.00 -16.21
C TRP A 117 -12.45 17.75 -17.26
N LEU A 118 -11.92 18.90 -16.87
CA LEU A 118 -10.90 19.60 -17.63
C LEU A 118 -9.52 18.98 -17.34
N VAL A 119 -8.91 18.31 -18.33
CA VAL A 119 -7.53 17.80 -18.20
C VAL A 119 -6.56 18.74 -18.91
N THR A 120 -5.48 19.13 -18.23
CA THR A 120 -4.42 19.96 -18.81
C THR A 120 -3.07 19.33 -18.53
N THR A 121 -2.39 18.91 -19.60
CA THR A 121 -1.09 18.20 -19.54
C THR A 121 0.04 18.94 -20.26
N GLU A 122 -0.26 20.08 -20.88
CA GLU A 122 0.61 20.77 -21.86
C GLU A 122 1.56 21.80 -21.26
N TYR A 123 1.49 22.03 -19.95
CA TYR A 123 2.27 23.08 -19.30
C TYR A 123 3.15 22.52 -18.19
N GLU A 124 4.36 23.07 -18.08
CA GLU A 124 5.20 22.84 -16.91
C GLU A 124 4.61 23.53 -15.67
N VAL A 125 4.40 22.76 -14.60
CA VAL A 125 3.88 23.25 -13.31
C VAL A 125 5.06 23.69 -12.43
N ASN A 126 5.70 24.80 -12.80
CA ASN A 126 6.87 25.36 -12.11
C ASN A 126 6.57 26.62 -11.28
N ARG A 127 5.30 27.05 -11.26
CA ARG A 127 4.82 28.26 -10.57
C ARG A 127 3.36 28.09 -10.16
N LYS A 128 2.82 29.07 -9.43
CA LYS A 128 1.37 29.13 -9.13
C LYS A 128 0.58 29.14 -10.44
N VAL A 129 -0.19 28.08 -10.66
CA VAL A 129 -1.10 27.95 -11.81
C VAL A 129 -2.50 28.35 -11.38
N THR A 130 -3.12 29.29 -12.08
CA THR A 130 -4.52 29.66 -11.90
C THR A 130 -5.31 29.11 -13.08
N HIS A 131 -6.02 28.01 -12.86
CA HIS A 131 -6.96 27.47 -13.86
C HIS A 131 -8.36 28.03 -13.61
N LYS A 132 -8.95 28.66 -14.63
CA LYS A 132 -10.37 28.99 -14.63
C LYS A 132 -11.12 27.77 -15.14
N THR A 133 -11.78 27.06 -14.24
CA THR A 133 -12.51 25.82 -14.57
C THR A 133 -14.02 26.05 -14.76
N ASP A 134 -14.49 27.29 -14.55
CA ASP A 134 -15.91 27.68 -14.65
C ASP A 134 -16.87 26.73 -13.91
N GLY A 135 -16.43 26.23 -12.74
CA GLY A 135 -17.19 25.29 -11.91
C GLY A 135 -16.97 23.80 -12.22
N GLN A 136 -16.21 23.46 -13.26
CA GLN A 136 -15.87 22.08 -13.61
C GLN A 136 -14.72 21.56 -12.74
N ALA A 137 -14.70 20.25 -12.51
CA ALA A 137 -13.56 19.56 -11.91
C ALA A 137 -12.38 19.56 -12.89
N SER A 138 -11.15 19.62 -12.39
CA SER A 138 -9.96 19.72 -13.23
C SER A 138 -8.80 18.87 -12.72
N LEU A 139 -8.07 18.28 -13.66
CA LEU A 139 -6.81 17.60 -13.42
C LEU A 139 -5.70 18.33 -14.19
N VAL A 140 -4.69 18.82 -13.46
CA VAL A 140 -3.51 19.46 -14.06
C VAL A 140 -2.31 18.56 -13.83
N VAL A 141 -1.64 18.16 -14.91
CA VAL A 141 -0.42 17.33 -14.85
C VAL A 141 0.71 18.07 -15.54
N CYS A 142 1.88 18.06 -14.91
CA CYS A 142 3.08 18.69 -15.45
C CYS A 142 3.54 17.99 -16.74
N GLU A 143 3.85 18.77 -17.77
CA GLU A 143 4.35 18.29 -19.07
C GLU A 143 5.59 17.40 -18.94
N THR A 144 6.51 17.76 -18.04
CA THR A 144 7.77 17.00 -17.81
C THR A 144 7.52 15.60 -17.26
N VAL A 145 6.39 15.38 -16.59
CA VAL A 145 5.96 14.05 -16.10
C VAL A 145 5.27 13.26 -17.22
N SER A 146 4.60 13.94 -18.15
CA SER A 146 3.87 13.31 -19.26
C SER A 146 4.79 12.84 -20.41
N THR A 147 5.98 13.44 -20.55
CA THR A 147 6.96 13.12 -21.61
C THR A 147 8.14 12.27 -21.14
N SER A 148 8.32 12.11 -19.83
CA SER A 148 9.41 11.29 -19.28
C SER A 148 9.11 9.81 -19.49
N THR A 149 9.75 9.21 -20.50
CA THR A 149 10.05 7.79 -20.50
C THR A 149 10.82 7.51 -19.21
N ILE A 150 10.18 6.85 -18.24
CA ILE A 150 10.82 6.42 -17.00
C ILE A 150 11.84 5.34 -17.39
N GLY A 151 13.03 5.81 -17.76
CA GLY A 151 14.20 4.98 -17.95
C GLY A 151 14.49 4.27 -16.64
N VAL A 152 14.39 2.95 -16.68
CA VAL A 152 14.92 2.06 -15.66
C VAL A 152 16.37 2.46 -15.38
N ARG A 153 16.63 2.95 -14.17
CA ARG A 153 17.94 2.96 -13.53
C ARG A 153 17.80 2.38 -12.14
#